data_AF-A0A9W5PUA3-F1
#
_entry.id   AF-A0A9W5PUA3-F1
#
_cell.length_a   1.000
_cell.length_b   1.000
_cell.length_c   1.000
_cell.angle_alpha   90.00
_cell.angle_beta   90.00
_cell.angle_gamma   90.00
#
_symmetry.space_group_name_H-M   'P 1'
#
loop_
_entity.id
_entity.type
_entity.pdbx_description
1 polymer ?
#
loop_
_entity_poly.entity_id
_entity_poly.type
_entity_poly.pdbx_seq_one_letter_code
_entity_poly.pdbx_strand_id
1 'polypeptide(L)' 'MKGEIDYAHLIQLTLSGNKEAYSKLYDKTIQEIYKTAHFLIEDKTDVDDVVQEIYIQLYESLRKYGVARSHFVLG' A
#
# COMPACT_ATOMS: atom_id res chain seq x y z
N MET A 1 -13.09 -20.41 8.94
CA MET A 1 -12.37 -19.33 9.64
C MET A 1 -12.30 -18.15 8.68
N LYS A 2 -12.97 -17.04 9.00
CA LYS A 2 -13.16 -15.91 8.09
C LYS A 2 -11.79 -15.20 7.95
N GLY A 3 -11.24 -15.24 6.74
CA GLY A 3 -9.82 -15.01 6.46
C GLY A 3 -9.28 -13.72 7.07
N GLU A 4 -8.33 -13.90 7.98
CA GLU A 4 -7.45 -12.84 8.44
C GLU A 4 -6.73 -12.29 7.21
N ILE A 5 -6.81 -10.97 7.00
CA ILE A 5 -6.12 -10.34 5.87
C ILE A 5 -4.64 -10.41 6.18
N ASP A 6 -3.93 -11.30 5.51
CA ASP A 6 -2.49 -11.39 5.62
C ASP A 6 -1.84 -10.31 4.77
N TYR A 7 -1.76 -9.11 5.34
CA TYR A 7 -1.06 -7.97 4.74
C TYR A 7 0.39 -8.32 4.42
N ALA A 8 1.05 -9.15 5.24
CA ALA A 8 2.43 -9.56 4.99
C ALA A 8 2.52 -10.43 3.72
N HIS A 9 1.56 -11.34 3.51
CA HIS A 9 1.48 -12.14 2.30
C HIS A 9 1.20 -11.29 1.05
N LEU A 10 0.25 -10.36 1.12
CA LEU A 10 -0.04 -9.44 0.01
C LEU A 10 1.19 -8.59 -0.34
N ILE A 11 1.89 -8.07 0.67
CA ILE A 11 3.13 -7.31 0.49
C ILE A 11 4.20 -8.18 -0.18
N GLN A 12 4.41 -9.43 0.27
CA GLN A 12 5.38 -10.34 -0.36
C GLN A 12 5.08 -10.59 -1.83
N LEU A 13 3.80 -10.82 -2.18
CA LEU A 13 3.38 -10.99 -3.58
C LEU A 13 3.57 -9.70 -4.39
N THR A 14 3.29 -8.53 -3.82
CA THR A 14 3.58 -7.25 -4.48
C THR A 14 5.08 -7.11 -4.77
N LEU A 15 5.95 -7.47 -3.82
CA LEU A 15 7.40 -7.42 -4.00
C LEU A 15 7.90 -8.40 -5.06
N SER A 16 7.21 -9.53 -5.27
CA SER A 16 7.50 -10.46 -6.36
C SER A 16 7.00 -9.99 -7.74
N GLY A 17 6.44 -8.78 -7.82
CA GLY A 17 5.92 -8.18 -9.05
C GLY A 17 4.43 -8.46 -9.32
N ASN A 18 3.70 -9.07 -8.36
CA ASN A 18 2.28 -9.33 -8.52
C ASN A 18 1.46 -8.04 -8.29
N LYS A 19 1.03 -7.42 -9.39
CA LYS A 19 0.19 -6.22 -9.38
C LYS A 19 -1.22 -6.47 -8.82
N GLU A 20 -1.77 -7.67 -8.97
CA GLU A 20 -3.09 -8.02 -8.44
C GLU A 20 -3.08 -8.04 -6.90
N ALA A 21 -1.97 -8.50 -6.30
CA ALA A 21 -1.79 -8.44 -4.85
C ALA A 21 -1.77 -6.99 -4.34
N TYR A 22 -1.19 -6.06 -5.10
CA TYR A 22 -1.23 -4.63 -4.77
C TYR A 22 -2.63 -4.06 -4.89
N SER A 23 -3.39 -4.44 -5.92
CA SER A 23 -4.81 -4.06 -6.05
C SER A 23 -5.64 -4.55 -4.87
N LYS A 24 -5.40 -5.79 -4.41
CA LYS A 24 -6.09 -6.31 -3.21
C LYS A 24 -5.71 -5.52 -1.96
N LEU A 25 -4.46 -5.10 -1.81
CA LEU A 25 -4.04 -4.22 -0.72
C LEU A 25 -4.79 -2.89 -0.76
N TYR A 26 -4.91 -2.29 -1.95
CA TYR A 26 -5.69 -1.07 -2.19
C TYR A 26 -7.16 -1.27 -1.80
N ASP A 27 -7.83 -2.29 -2.34
CA ASP A 27 -9.26 -2.54 -2.11
C ASP A 27 -9.60 -2.73 -0.62
N LYS A 28 -8.65 -3.26 0.16
CA LYS A 28 -8.82 -3.47 1.60
C LYS A 28 -8.59 -2.22 2.45
N THR A 29 -7.76 -1.29 1.99
CA THR A 29 -7.31 -0.15 2.78
C THR A 29 -7.94 1.17 2.36
N ILE A 30 -8.48 1.24 1.13
CA ILE A 30 -8.96 2.48 0.51
C ILE A 30 -10.04 3.17 1.33
N GLN A 31 -10.97 2.43 1.91
CA GLN A 31 -12.07 3.01 2.71
C GLN A 31 -11.55 3.72 3.95
N GLU A 32 -10.57 3.14 4.63
CA GLU A 32 -10.00 3.70 5.87
C GLU A 32 -9.06 4.87 5.56
N ILE A 33 -8.23 4.73 4.53
CA ILE A 33 -7.33 5.78 4.06
C ILE A 33 -8.12 6.99 3.56
N TYR A 34 -9.14 6.77 2.73
CA TYR A 34 -10.01 7.84 2.23
C TYR A 34 -10.70 8.58 3.38
N LYS A 35 -11.28 7.85 4.34
CA LYS A 35 -11.92 8.45 5.51
C LYS A 35 -10.95 9.28 6.35
N THR A 36 -9.74 8.79 6.53
CA THR A 36 -8.68 9.48 7.29
C THR A 36 -8.21 10.73 6.57
N ALA A 37 -7.93 10.64 5.26
CA ALA A 37 -7.54 11.78 4.43
C ALA A 37 -8.64 12.85 4.40
N HIS A 38 -9.88 12.45 4.16
CA HIS A 38 -11.04 13.35 4.18
C HIS A 38 -11.28 14.01 5.55
N PHE A 39 -10.85 13.38 6.65
CA PHE A 39 -10.94 13.99 7.98
C PHE A 39 -9.83 15.01 8.23
N LEU A 40 -8.64 14.80 7.66
CA LEU A 40 -7.46 15.64 7.88
C LEU A 40 -7.37 16.84 6.92
N ILE A 41 -7.95 16.72 5.73
CA ILE A 41 -7.87 17.76 4.70
C ILE A 41 -9.10 18.67 4.80
N GLU A 42 -8.88 19.99 4.87
CA GLU A 42 -9.97 20.98 4.89
C GLU A 42 -10.69 21.07 3.53
N ASP A 43 -9.92 21.07 2.43
CA ASP A 43 -10.48 21.06 1.08
C ASP A 43 -10.69 19.64 0.54
N LYS A 44 -11.96 19.26 0.41
CA LYS A 44 -12.34 17.90 0.01
C LYS A 44 -12.09 17.63 -1.47
N THR A 45 -11.87 18.65 -2.30
CA THR A 45 -11.56 18.46 -3.72
C THR A 45 -10.22 17.76 -3.94
N ASP A 46 -9.32 17.83 -2.95
CA ASP A 46 -7.95 17.33 -3.08
C ASP A 46 -7.77 15.92 -2.47
N VAL A 47 -8.82 15.39 -1.84
CA VAL A 47 -8.75 14.10 -1.13
C VAL A 47 -8.45 12.95 -2.09
N ASP A 48 -9.04 12.95 -3.28
CA ASP A 48 -8.81 11.90 -4.28
C ASP A 48 -7.34 11.88 -4.74
N ASP A 49 -6.75 13.05 -4.97
CA ASP A 49 -5.35 13.19 -5.38
C ASP A 49 -4.39 12.76 -4.27
N VAL A 50 -4.64 13.20 -3.04
CA VAL A 50 -3.84 12.80 -1.88
C VAL A 50 -3.89 11.28 -1.66
N VAL A 51 -5.07 10.68 -1.80
CA VAL A 51 -5.23 9.22 -1.67
C VAL A 51 -4.42 8.51 -2.75
N GLN A 52 -4.46 8.97 -4.00
CA GLN A 52 -3.63 8.40 -5.06
C GLN A 52 -2.13 8.54 -4.76
N GLU A 53 -1.67 9.70 -4.29
CA GLU A 53 -0.27 9.91 -3.91
C GLU A 53 0.18 8.98 -2.78
N ILE A 54 -0.65 8.75 -1.76
CA ILE A 54 -0.37 7.80 -0.68
C ILE A 54 -0.08 6.41 -1.26
N TYR A 55 -0.89 5.95 -2.21
CA TYR A 55 -0.67 4.64 -2.85
C TYR A 55 0.53 4.64 -3.80
N ILE A 56 0.87 5.74 -4.47
CA ILE A 56 2.10 5.81 -5.27
C ILE A 56 3.32 5.68 -4.34
N GLN A 57 3.35 6.45 -3.26
CA GLN A 57 4.44 6.42 -2.26
C GLN A 57 4.54 5.08 -1.55
N LEU A 58 3.41 4.44 -1.24
CA LEU A 58 3.38 3.09 -0.67
C LEU A 58 4.05 2.07 -1.60
N TYR A 59 3.68 2.08 -2.88
CA TYR A 59 4.26 1.17 -3.87
C TYR A 59 5.79 1.36 -3.99
N GLU A 60 6.26 2.60 -4.06
CA GLU A 60 7.68 2.91 -4.11
C GLU A 60 8.43 2.47 -2.85
N SER A 61 7.83 2.71 -1.68
CA SER A 61 8.40 2.35 -0.38
C SER A 61 8.51 0.83 -0.22
N LEU A 62 7.50 0.08 -0.67
CA LEU A 62 7.55 -1.38 -0.71
C LEU A 62 8.70 -1.85 -1.60
N ARG A 63 8.86 -1.30 -2.81
CA ARG A 63 9.99 -1.67 -3.68
C ARG A 63 11.35 -1.40 -3.03
N LYS A 64 11.51 -0.24 -2.38
CA LYS A 64 12.74 0.09 -1.61
C LYS A 64 12.97 -0.88 -0.46
N TYR A 65 11.93 -1.25 0.28
CA TYR A 65 11.98 -2.24 1.36
C TYR A 65 12.43 -3.63 0.86
N GLY A 66 11.91 -4.08 -0.29
CA GLY A 66 12.34 -5.32 -0.93
C GLY A 66 13.82 -5.31 -1.31
N VAL A 67 14.30 -4.20 -1.91
CA VAL A 67 15.71 -4.02 -2.28
C VAL A 67 16.62 -4.00 -1.04
N ALA A 68 16.23 -3.28 0.01
CA ALA A 68 16.99 -3.22 1.26
C ALA A 68 17.13 -4.61 1.91
N ARG A 69 16.07 -5.43 1.88
CA ARG A 69 16.16 -6.83 2.34
C ARG A 69 17.09 -7.67 1.48
N SER A 70 16.99 -7.60 0.15
CA SER A 70 17.90 -8.34 -0.74
C SER A 70 19.37 -7.98 -0.54
N HIS A 71 19.67 -6.71 -0.23
CA HIS A 71 21.04 -6.28 0.03
C HIS A 71 21.59 -6.84 1.36
N PHE A 72 20.74 -7.07 2.36
CA PHE A 72 21.17 -7.59 3.67
C PHE A 72 21.40 -9.11 3.67
N VAL A 73 20.74 -9.89 2.79
CA VAL A 73 20.96 -11.35 2.69
C VAL A 73 22.12 -11.76 1.76
N LEU A 74 22.72 -10.82 1.03
CA LEU A 74 23.85 -11.06 0.13
C LEU A 74 25.15 -10.36 0.57
N GLY A 75 25.16 -9.79 1.78
CA GLY A 75 26.32 -9.12 2.39
C GLY A 75 27.03 -9.95 3.45
#